data_AF-A0A1J5NWV9-F1
#
_entry.id   AF-A0A1J5NWV9-F1
#
_cell.length_a   1.000
_cell.length_b   1.000
_cell.length_c   1.000
_cell.angle_alpha   90.00
_cell.angle_beta   90.00
_cell.angle_gamma   90.00
#
_symmetry.space_group_name_H-M   'P 1'
#
loop_
_entity.id
_entity.type
_entity.pdbx_description
1 polymer ?
#
loop_
_entity_poly.entity_id
_entity_poly.type
_entity_poly.pdbx_seq_one_letter_code
_entity_poly.pdbx_strand_id
1 'polypeptide(L)'
;MQHSVRTISSSDAKANLGDVLSSLNTHGPIEITRNGKSVGLLTLPPAQAIDRSRIASLAVAYSKGLISWPQIAEETGASYGELLVELGLNNLQIPKVTPKNRPEQVAFFSRILDLAAAKSKGNQ
;
A
#
# COMPACT_ATOMS: atom_id res chain seq x y z
N MET A 1 -28.05 1.58 20.58
CA MET A 1 -28.85 0.80 19.62
C MET A 1 -28.17 -0.55 19.44
N GLN A 2 -28.82 -1.65 19.80
CA GLN A 2 -28.26 -3.00 19.62
C GLN A 2 -28.26 -3.33 18.12
N HIS A 3 -27.10 -3.27 17.47
CA HIS A 3 -26.97 -3.87 16.15
C HIS A 3 -27.06 -5.39 16.32
N SER A 4 -28.18 -5.98 15.91
CA SER A 4 -28.32 -7.43 15.82
C SER A 4 -27.22 -7.95 14.90
N VAL A 5 -26.24 -8.65 15.47
CA VAL A 5 -25.20 -9.33 14.70
C VAL A 5 -25.91 -10.33 13.79
N ARG A 6 -25.74 -10.17 12.47
CA ARG A 6 -26.38 -11.06 11.50
C ARG A 6 -25.57 -12.34 11.41
N THR A 7 -26.24 -13.47 11.28
CA THR A 7 -25.56 -14.77 11.22
C THR A 7 -25.70 -15.38 9.84
N ILE A 8 -24.61 -15.93 9.30
CA ILE A 8 -24.57 -16.63 8.00
C ILE A 8 -23.84 -17.97 8.13
N SER A 9 -24.19 -18.97 7.33
CA SER A 9 -23.42 -20.22 7.24
C SER A 9 -22.11 -20.01 6.49
N SER A 10 -21.07 -20.76 6.84
CA SER A 10 -19.79 -20.77 6.13
C SER A 10 -19.95 -21.12 4.65
N SER A 11 -20.94 -21.96 4.31
CA SER A 11 -21.24 -22.32 2.92
C SER A 11 -21.81 -21.14 2.14
N ASP A 12 -22.72 -20.38 2.75
CA ASP A 12 -23.39 -19.24 2.13
C ASP A 12 -22.45 -18.04 2.02
N ALA A 13 -21.59 -17.84 3.03
CA ALA A 13 -20.54 -16.83 3.00
C ALA A 13 -19.54 -17.08 1.86
N LYS A 14 -19.23 -18.35 1.57
CA LYS A 14 -18.35 -18.72 0.45
C LYS A 14 -19.04 -18.49 -0.91
N ALA A 15 -20.32 -18.82 -1.03
CA ALA A 15 -21.06 -18.67 -2.27
C ALA A 15 -21.32 -17.20 -2.65
N ASN A 16 -21.55 -16.34 -1.65
CA ASN A 16 -21.97 -14.95 -1.84
C ASN A 16 -20.97 -13.94 -1.23
N LEU A 17 -19.67 -14.25 -1.29
CA LEU A 17 -18.63 -13.45 -0.62
C LEU A 17 -18.70 -11.95 -0.97
N GLY A 18 -18.90 -11.62 -2.25
CA GLY A 18 -18.96 -10.23 -2.72
C GLY A 18 -20.12 -9.45 -2.11
N ASP A 19 -21.31 -10.04 -2.05
CA ASP A 19 -22.50 -9.42 -1.47
C ASP A 19 -22.36 -9.28 0.05
N VAL A 20 -21.83 -10.32 0.70
CA VAL A 20 -21.55 -10.34 2.13
C VAL A 20 -20.59 -9.20 2.49
N LEU A 21 -19.47 -9.06 1.78
CA LEU A 21 -18.50 -7.98 1.99
C LEU A 21 -19.10 -6.59 1.74
N SER A 22 -19.87 -6.43 0.66
CA SER A 22 -20.53 -5.17 0.33
C SER A 22 -21.56 -4.76 1.39
N SER A 23 -22.23 -5.74 2.00
CA SER A 23 -23.24 -5.51 3.03
C SER A 23 -22.67 -5.03 4.36
N LEU A 24 -21.38 -5.30 4.66
CA LEU A 24 -20.75 -4.93 5.92
C LEU A 24 -20.80 -3.42 6.21
N ASN A 25 -20.71 -2.60 5.16
CA ASN A 25 -20.72 -1.14 5.29
C ASN A 25 -22.10 -0.58 5.61
N THR A 26 -23.16 -1.25 5.16
CA THR A 26 -24.55 -0.80 5.35
C THR A 26 -25.22 -1.45 6.56
N HIS A 27 -24.84 -2.69 6.87
CA HIS A 27 -25.55 -3.56 7.80
C HIS A 27 -24.72 -4.03 9.00
N GLY A 28 -23.41 -3.74 8.99
CA GLY A 28 -22.52 -4.03 10.11
C GLY A 28 -21.99 -5.47 10.15
N PRO A 29 -21.42 -5.87 11.29
CA PRO A 29 -20.76 -7.17 11.49
C PRO A 29 -21.64 -8.39 11.21
N ILE A 30 -21.02 -9.44 10.67
CA ILE A 30 -21.67 -10.72 10.35
C ILE A 30 -20.95 -11.85 11.06
N GLU A 31 -21.68 -12.63 11.86
CA GLU A 31 -21.19 -13.87 12.45
C GLU A 31 -21.29 -15.02 11.45
N ILE A 32 -20.19 -15.73 11.23
CA ILE A 32 -20.12 -16.91 10.38
C ILE A 32 -20.27 -18.14 11.27
N THR A 33 -21.17 -19.03 10.89
CA THR A 33 -21.44 -20.30 11.58
C THR A 33 -21.12 -21.51 10.71
N ARG A 34 -20.73 -22.61 11.33
CA ARG A 34 -20.60 -23.92 10.70
C ARG A 34 -21.33 -24.94 11.56
N ASN A 35 -22.30 -25.65 10.98
CA ASN A 35 -23.14 -26.61 11.70
C ASN A 35 -23.82 -26.01 12.96
N GLY A 36 -24.31 -24.77 12.85
CA GLY A 36 -24.97 -24.05 13.94
C GLY A 36 -24.05 -23.52 15.05
N LYS A 37 -22.73 -23.69 14.93
CA LYS A 37 -21.75 -23.11 15.86
C LYS A 37 -21.05 -21.91 15.23
N SER A 38 -20.87 -20.85 16.01
CA SER A 38 -20.08 -19.69 15.59
C SER A 38 -18.62 -20.09 15.35
N VAL A 39 -18.08 -19.71 14.20
CA VAL A 39 -16.70 -20.00 13.79
C VAL A 39 -15.88 -18.75 13.50
N GLY A 40 -16.52 -17.59 13.37
CA GLY A 40 -15.81 -16.33 13.15
C GLY A 40 -16.74 -15.14 13.03
N LEU A 41 -16.18 -13.95 13.20
CA LEU A 41 -16.87 -12.68 13.02
C LEU A 41 -16.23 -11.92 11.87
N LEU A 42 -17.02 -11.65 10.84
CA LEU A 42 -16.63 -10.81 9.72
C LEU A 42 -17.03 -9.37 10.00
N THR A 43 -16.05 -8.48 10.07
CA THR A 43 -16.22 -7.06 10.35
C THR A 43 -15.44 -6.24 9.34
N LEU A 44 -15.81 -4.97 9.17
CA LEU A 44 -14.93 -4.03 8.49
C LEU A 44 -13.68 -3.81 9.35
N PRO A 45 -12.50 -3.63 8.71
CA PRO A 45 -11.34 -3.16 9.43
C PRO A 45 -11.69 -1.84 10.13
N PRO A 46 -11.14 -1.58 11.33
CA PRO A 46 -11.33 -0.30 11.98
C PRO A 46 -10.88 0.80 11.01
N ALA A 47 -11.78 1.74 10.73
CA ALA A 47 -11.44 2.91 9.94
C ALA A 47 -10.37 3.68 10.72
N GLN A 48 -9.09 3.48 10.41
CA GLN A 48 -8.06 4.41 10.82
C GLN A 48 -8.42 5.72 10.13
N ALA A 49 -8.74 6.73 10.93
CA ALA A 49 -8.96 8.08 10.42
C ALA A 49 -7.63 8.52 9.80
N ILE A 50 -7.56 8.43 8.47
CA ILE A 50 -6.40 8.84 7.72
C ILE A 50 -6.26 10.35 7.91
N ASP A 51 -5.16 10.74 8.55
CA ASP A 51 -4.83 12.15 8.75
C ASP A 51 -4.39 12.76 7.43
N ARG A 52 -5.34 13.37 6.72
CA ARG A 52 -5.08 14.03 5.42
C ARG A 52 -4.02 15.11 5.51
N SER A 53 -3.91 15.81 6.66
CA SER A 53 -2.88 16.85 6.84
C SER A 53 -1.47 16.25 6.82
N ARG A 54 -1.34 15.03 7.37
CA ARG A 54 -0.10 14.26 7.35
C ARG A 54 0.22 13.74 5.95
N ILE A 55 -0.78 13.26 5.20
CA ILE A 55 -0.57 12.87 3.78
C ILE A 55 -0.14 14.08 2.96
N ALA A 56 -0.80 15.23 3.09
CA ALA A 56 -0.45 16.44 2.35
C ALA A 56 1.02 16.85 2.60
N SER A 57 1.47 16.78 3.84
CA SER A 57 2.86 17.04 4.22
C SER A 57 3.85 16.06 3.55
N LEU A 58 3.50 14.78 3.52
CA LEU A 58 4.31 13.74 2.88
C LEU A 58 4.26 13.82 1.34
N ALA A 59 3.14 14.25 0.76
CA ALA A 59 2.99 14.45 -0.68
C ALA A 59 3.98 15.48 -1.22
N VAL A 60 4.28 16.53 -0.44
CA VAL A 60 5.33 17.51 -0.78
C VAL A 60 6.70 16.83 -0.86
N ALA A 61 7.08 16.03 0.14
CA ALA A 61 8.35 15.30 0.14
C ALA A 61 8.42 14.26 -0.99
N TYR A 62 7.30 13.60 -1.29
CA TYR A 62 7.16 12.67 -2.40
C TYR A 62 7.37 13.36 -3.75
N SER A 63 6.73 14.51 -3.99
CA SER A 63 6.86 15.27 -5.25
C SER A 63 8.30 15.69 -5.56
N LYS A 64 9.12 15.88 -4.51
CA LYS A 64 10.55 16.20 -4.59
C LYS A 64 11.44 14.96 -4.78
N GLY A 65 10.86 13.76 -4.77
CA GLY A 65 11.59 12.49 -4.86
C GLY A 65 12.41 12.16 -3.61
N LEU A 66 12.11 12.78 -2.46
CA LEU A 66 12.86 12.58 -1.21
C LEU A 66 12.40 11.33 -0.45
N ILE A 67 11.14 10.95 -0.63
CA ILE A 67 10.54 9.77 -0.02
C ILE A 67 9.81 8.96 -1.08
N SER A 68 9.68 7.66 -0.81
CA SER A 68 9.03 6.70 -1.70
C SER A 68 7.60 6.42 -1.26
N TRP A 69 6.78 5.93 -2.19
CA TRP A 69 5.40 5.55 -1.91
C TRP A 69 5.27 4.54 -0.74
N PRO A 70 6.05 3.45 -0.68
CA PRO A 70 5.94 2.48 0.42
C PRO A 70 6.13 3.09 1.81
N GLN A 71 7.02 4.08 1.95
CA GLN A 71 7.25 4.77 3.22
C GLN A 71 6.03 5.60 3.67
N ILE A 72 5.31 6.19 2.72
CA ILE A 72 4.09 6.96 3.00
C ILE A 72 2.96 6.01 3.39
N ALA A 73 2.82 4.89 2.68
CA ALA A 73 1.81 3.88 2.98
C ALA A 73 2.01 3.26 4.37
N GLU A 74 3.25 2.97 4.75
CA GLU A 74 3.61 2.46 6.08
C GLU A 74 3.29 3.49 7.19
N GLU A 75 3.59 4.77 6.94
CA GLU A 75 3.43 5.84 7.93
C GLU A 75 1.97 6.28 8.12
N THR A 76 1.16 6.23 7.06
CA THR A 76 -0.20 6.82 7.06
C THR A 76 -1.32 5.80 6.91
N GLY A 77 -1.01 4.56 6.51
CA GLY A 77 -2.01 3.57 6.09
C GLY A 77 -2.76 3.97 4.82
N ALA A 78 -2.37 5.06 4.15
CA ALA A 78 -3.05 5.58 2.99
C ALA A 78 -2.91 4.65 1.79
N SER A 79 -3.88 4.75 0.88
CA SER A 79 -3.81 4.15 -0.45
C SER A 79 -3.08 5.07 -1.43
N TYR A 80 -2.55 4.50 -2.52
CA TYR A 80 -1.87 5.32 -3.54
C TYR A 80 -2.82 6.33 -4.19
N GLY A 81 -4.10 5.97 -4.30
CA GLY A 81 -5.15 6.87 -4.78
C GLY A 81 -5.30 8.12 -3.91
N GLU A 82 -5.23 7.98 -2.58
CA GLU A 82 -5.28 9.13 -1.67
C GLU A 82 -4.07 10.03 -1.81
N LEU A 83 -2.87 9.45 -2.00
CA LEU A 83 -1.69 10.25 -2.32
C LEU A 83 -1.85 11.00 -3.66
N LEU A 84 -2.40 10.37 -4.69
CA LEU A 84 -2.65 11.03 -5.99
C LEU A 84 -3.66 12.17 -5.87
N VAL A 85 -4.71 11.99 -5.06
CA VAL A 85 -5.67 13.06 -4.76
C VAL A 85 -4.97 14.23 -4.09
N GLU A 86 -4.16 13.99 -3.06
CA GLU A 86 -3.42 15.06 -2.38
C GLU A 86 -2.39 15.74 -3.29
N LEU A 87 -1.71 15.00 -4.15
CA LEU A 87 -0.81 15.60 -5.16
C LEU A 87 -1.58 16.51 -6.12
N GLY A 88 -2.75 16.06 -6.59
CA GLY A 88 -3.63 16.85 -7.48
C GLY A 88 -4.16 18.11 -6.80
N LEU A 89 -4.64 18.01 -5.56
CA LEU A 89 -5.14 19.15 -4.77
C LEU A 89 -4.07 20.22 -4.53
N ASN A 90 -2.81 19.79 -4.34
CA ASN A 90 -1.69 20.69 -4.08
C ASN A 90 -0.91 21.09 -5.34
N ASN A 91 -1.39 20.75 -6.55
CA ASN A 91 -0.70 20.98 -7.83
C ASN A 91 0.76 20.45 -7.84
N LEU A 92 1.00 19.34 -7.14
CA LEU A 92 2.31 18.72 -7.04
C LEU A 92 2.49 17.69 -8.15
N GLN A 93 3.69 17.66 -8.74
CA GLN A 93 4.00 16.68 -9.76
C GLN A 93 4.37 15.34 -9.12
N ILE A 94 3.95 14.25 -9.77
CA ILE A 94 4.45 12.92 -9.44
C ILE A 94 5.96 12.93 -9.74
N PRO A 95 6.81 12.52 -8.79
CA PRO A 95 8.25 12.46 -9.02
C PRO A 95 8.50 11.55 -10.22
N LYS A 96 9.20 12.08 -11.24
CA LYS A 96 9.64 11.25 -12.35
C LYS A 96 10.60 10.21 -11.78
N VAL A 97 10.16 8.96 -11.73
CA VAL A 97 11.00 7.82 -11.42
C VAL A 97 12.04 7.75 -12.53
N THR A 98 13.18 8.40 -12.31
CA THR A 98 14.31 8.31 -13.21
C THR A 98 14.88 6.92 -12.93
N PRO A 99 14.84 5.97 -13.88
CA PRO A 99 15.39 4.65 -13.65
C PRO A 99 16.85 4.83 -13.26
N LYS A 100 17.26 4.28 -12.11
CA LYS A 100 18.64 4.35 -11.59
C LYS A 100 19.69 3.63 -12.48
N ASN A 101 19.29 3.19 -13.68
CA ASN A 101 20.09 2.40 -14.61
C ASN A 101 20.03 3.02 -16.01
N ARG A 102 20.58 4.23 -16.20
CA ARG A 102 20.91 4.65 -17.57
C ARG A 102 22.00 3.70 -18.10
N PRO A 103 21.92 3.20 -19.34
CA PRO A 103 22.93 2.28 -19.90
C PRO A 103 24.35 2.84 -19.77
N GLU A 104 24.49 4.15 -19.89
CA GLU A 104 25.75 4.89 -19.74
C GLU A 104 26.33 4.81 -18.32
N GLN A 105 25.49 4.82 -17.29
CA GLN A 105 25.92 4.70 -15.88
C GLN A 105 26.35 3.27 -15.54
N VAL A 106 25.65 2.27 -16.08
CA VAL A 106 26.01 0.86 -15.93
C VAL A 106 27.35 0.59 -16.65
N ALA A 107 27.53 1.10 -17.87
CA ALA A 107 28.78 0.98 -18.62
C ALA A 107 29.95 1.66 -17.89
N PHE A 108 29.73 2.83 -17.30
CA PHE A 108 30.75 3.54 -16.52
C PHE A 108 31.14 2.78 -15.24
N PHE A 109 30.17 2.23 -14.52
CA PHE A 109 30.43 1.43 -13.32
C PHE A 109 31.20 0.15 -13.63
N SER A 110 30.83 -0.60 -14.66
CA SER A 110 31.58 -1.78 -15.11
C SER A 110 33.02 -1.42 -15.48
N ARG A 111 33.24 -0.28 -16.13
CA ARG A 111 34.58 0.21 -16.49
C ARG A 111 35.46 0.50 -15.27
N ILE A 112 34.88 1.01 -14.18
CA ILE A 112 35.61 1.24 -12.92
C ILE A 112 36.02 -0.10 -12.29
N LEU A 113 35.13 -1.10 -12.28
CA LEU A 113 35.43 -2.42 -11.72
C LEU A 113 36.51 -3.15 -12.52
N ASP A 114 36.49 -3.07 -13.84
CA ASP A 114 37.52 -3.67 -14.71
C ASP A 114 38.90 -3.05 -14.46
N LEU A 115 38.97 -1.72 -14.30
CA LEU A 115 40.22 -1.02 -13.98
C LEU A 115 40.74 -1.37 -12.57
N ALA A 116 39.85 -1.52 -11.59
CA ALA A 116 40.23 -1.95 -10.24
C ALA A 116 40.77 -3.41 -10.23
N ALA A 117 40.15 -4.30 -11.00
CA ALA A 117 40.59 -5.69 -11.13
C ALA A 117 41.94 -5.81 -11.87
N ALA A 118 42.18 -4.99 -12.90
CA ALA A 118 43.46 -4.94 -13.60
C ALA A 118 44.60 -4.45 -12.70
N LYS A 119 44.34 -3.45 -11.86
CA LYS A 119 45.31 -2.91 -10.89
C LYS A 119 45.67 -3.92 -9.79
N SER A 120 44.74 -4.80 -9.42
CA SER A 120 44.98 -5.87 -8.45
C SER A 120 45.83 -7.02 -8.98
N LYS A 121 45.91 -7.22 -10.31
CA LYS A 121 46.73 -8.27 -10.94
C LYS A 121 48.15 -7.84 -11.31
N GLY A 122 48.45 -6.55 -11.31
CA GLY A 122 49.77 -6.00 -11.63
C GLY A 122 50.73 -5.86 -10.44
N ASN A 123 50.35 -6.35 -9.26
CA ASN A 123 51.13 -6.20 -8.02
C ASN A 123 51.51 -7.56 -7.39
N GLN A 124 51.63 -8.61 -8.22
CA GLN A 124 52.28 -9.88 -7.89
C GLN A 124 53.55 -10.05 -8.72
#